data_AF-A0A9Q0G707-F1
#
_entry.id   AF-A0A9Q0G707-F1
#
_cell.length_a   1.000
_cell.length_b   1.000
_cell.length_c   1.000
_cell.angle_alpha   90.00
_cell.angle_beta   90.00
_cell.angle_gamma   90.00
#
_symmetry.space_group_name_H-M   'P 1'
#
loop_
_entity.id
_entity.type
_entity.pdbx_description
1 polymer ?
#
loop_
_entity_poly.entity_id
_entity_poly.type
_entity_poly.pdbx_seq_one_letter_code
_entity_poly.pdbx_strand_id
1 'polypeptide(L)'
;MLSFTSCHKYFCVFLLAIFITIIAVSGDQETQDRIDKICRQMEDYGFCNKVFNDNLRATSTDFVGLTAITLDQTIQNATSTHQFIVDLLPKTTDPALKNALIACENGYRVVQQAFQEAKGFFQHHDYDSVQKSETIAPRAQGSCDTTFITPPAPASPLVERNRQMRILIAMALFTAHQLSP
;
A
#
# COMPACT_ATOMS: atom_id res chain seq x y z
N MET A 1 19.05 6.50 -58.62
CA MET A 1 17.90 6.04 -57.79
C MET A 1 18.31 5.64 -56.35
N LEU A 2 19.36 6.22 -55.76
CA LEU A 2 19.84 5.84 -54.41
C LEU A 2 19.51 6.89 -53.31
N SER A 3 19.20 8.14 -53.65
CA SER A 3 18.87 9.18 -52.65
C SER A 3 17.44 9.11 -52.12
N PHE A 4 16.49 8.59 -52.91
CA PHE A 4 15.06 8.56 -52.54
C PHE A 4 14.76 7.50 -51.47
N THR A 5 15.47 6.37 -51.50
CA THR A 5 15.35 5.28 -50.53
C THR A 5 15.97 5.62 -49.17
N SER A 6 17.03 6.46 -49.15
CA SER A 6 17.64 6.92 -47.91
C SER A 6 16.71 7.86 -47.14
N CYS A 7 16.10 8.84 -47.80
CA CYS A 7 15.17 9.79 -47.17
C CYS A 7 13.94 9.10 -46.57
N HIS A 8 13.41 8.09 -47.26
CA HIS A 8 12.28 7.29 -46.76
C HIS A 8 12.66 6.48 -45.50
N LYS A 9 13.89 5.95 -45.44
CA LYS A 9 14.40 5.25 -44.25
C LYS A 9 14.56 6.18 -43.04
N TYR A 10 15.12 7.39 -43.24
CA TYR A 10 15.25 8.37 -42.14
C TYR A 10 13.89 8.87 -41.65
N PHE A 11 12.92 9.05 -42.57
CA PHE A 11 11.55 9.42 -42.23
C PHE A 11 10.83 8.32 -41.43
N CYS A 12 10.96 7.05 -41.82
CA CYS A 12 10.39 5.93 -41.07
C CYS A 12 11.05 5.76 -39.68
N VAL A 13 12.36 5.95 -39.56
CA VAL A 13 13.06 5.90 -38.27
C VAL A 13 12.61 7.03 -37.34
N PHE A 14 12.41 8.24 -37.88
CA PHE A 14 11.90 9.38 -37.11
C PHE A 14 10.46 9.16 -36.63
N LEU A 15 9.58 8.64 -37.48
CA LEU A 15 8.20 8.29 -37.10
C LEU A 15 8.15 7.18 -36.04
N LEU A 16 9.01 6.16 -36.16
CA LEU A 16 9.13 5.10 -35.16
C LEU A 16 9.64 5.65 -33.82
N ALA A 17 10.63 6.55 -33.84
CA ALA A 17 11.14 7.18 -32.62
C ALA A 17 10.06 8.03 -31.92
N ILE A 18 9.28 8.81 -32.67
CA ILE A 18 8.14 9.57 -32.13
C ILE A 18 7.10 8.62 -31.52
N PHE A 19 6.75 7.55 -32.23
CA PHE A 19 5.75 6.59 -31.75
C PHE A 19 6.18 5.92 -30.43
N ILE A 20 7.47 5.56 -30.31
CA ILE A 20 8.04 5.00 -29.07
C ILE A 20 7.96 6.02 -27.92
N THR A 21 8.27 7.30 -28.16
CA THR A 21 8.19 8.32 -27.11
C THR A 21 6.76 8.59 -26.62
N ILE A 22 5.77 8.55 -27.52
CA ILE A 22 4.36 8.77 -27.17
C ILE A 22 3.85 7.63 -26.26
N ILE A 23 4.20 6.38 -26.57
CA ILE A 23 3.79 5.21 -25.77
C ILE A 23 4.38 5.27 -24.35
N ALA A 24 5.63 5.72 -24.22
CA ALA A 24 6.28 5.84 -22.91
C ALA A 24 5.61 6.91 -22.02
N VAL A 25 5.21 8.04 -22.60
CA VAL A 25 4.52 9.13 -21.87
C VAL A 25 3.09 8.73 -21.47
N SER A 26 2.37 7.98 -22.31
CA SER A 26 1.00 7.57 -21.99
C SER A 26 0.91 6.57 -20.84
N GLY A 27 1.89 5.68 -20.68
CA GLY A 27 1.88 4.68 -19.58
C GLY A 27 2.08 5.29 -18.19
N ASP A 28 2.89 6.35 -18.12
CA ASP A 28 3.14 7.11 -16.88
C ASP A 28 1.90 7.87 -16.43
N GLN A 29 1.22 8.55 -17.37
CA GLN A 29 0.01 9.32 -17.07
C GLN A 29 -1.15 8.44 -16.60
N GLU A 30 -1.40 7.30 -17.26
CA GLU A 30 -2.50 6.41 -16.86
C GLU A 30 -2.27 5.80 -15.46
N THR A 31 -1.02 5.44 -15.16
CA THR A 31 -0.63 4.96 -13.82
C THR A 31 -0.85 6.03 -12.78
N GLN A 32 -0.43 7.27 -13.07
CA GLN A 32 -0.62 8.39 -12.16
C GLN A 32 -2.10 8.70 -11.93
N ASP A 33 -2.94 8.62 -12.96
CA ASP A 33 -4.39 8.84 -12.83
C ASP A 33 -5.04 7.78 -11.91
N ARG A 34 -4.58 6.52 -11.99
CA ARG A 34 -5.01 5.44 -11.09
C ARG A 34 -4.54 5.69 -9.65
N ILE A 35 -3.28 6.10 -9.47
CA ILE A 35 -2.74 6.49 -8.16
C ILE A 35 -3.56 7.64 -7.57
N ASP A 36 -3.85 8.66 -8.36
CA ASP A 36 -4.68 9.81 -7.96
C ASP A 36 -6.08 9.38 -7.55
N LYS A 37 -6.70 8.46 -8.30
CA LYS A 37 -8.01 7.89 -7.94
C LYS A 37 -7.98 7.23 -6.57
N ILE A 38 -6.92 6.51 -6.22
CA ILE A 38 -6.75 5.86 -4.92
C ILE A 38 -6.46 6.91 -3.84
N CYS A 39 -5.44 7.74 -4.04
CA CYS A 39 -4.91 8.63 -3.00
C CYS A 39 -5.87 9.75 -2.61
N ARG A 40 -6.80 10.14 -3.48
CA ARG A 40 -7.88 11.09 -3.14
C ARG A 40 -8.92 10.51 -2.17
N GLN A 41 -8.94 9.20 -1.98
CA GLN A 41 -9.80 8.51 -1.01
C GLN A 41 -9.11 8.30 0.35
N MET A 42 -7.84 8.64 0.46
CA MET A 42 -7.04 8.44 1.67
C MET A 42 -7.02 9.70 2.55
N GLU A 43 -6.85 9.52 3.87
CA GLU A 43 -6.70 10.65 4.80
C GLU A 43 -5.44 11.49 4.56
N ASP A 44 -4.44 10.92 3.87
CA ASP A 44 -3.20 11.59 3.50
C ASP A 44 -2.79 11.22 2.06
N TYR A 45 -3.12 12.12 1.13
CA TYR A 45 -2.77 12.00 -0.27
C TYR A 45 -1.24 11.95 -0.47
N GLY A 46 -0.47 12.76 0.25
CA GLY A 46 0.98 12.87 0.09
C GLY A 46 1.69 11.58 0.49
N PHE A 47 1.30 11.00 1.63
CA PHE A 47 1.79 9.70 2.05
C PHE A 47 1.41 8.60 1.05
N CYS A 48 0.14 8.53 0.64
CA CYS A 48 -0.32 7.54 -0.33
C CYS A 48 0.47 7.61 -1.65
N ASN A 49 0.62 8.81 -2.20
CA ASN A 49 1.31 9.02 -3.47
C ASN A 49 2.80 8.64 -3.35
N LYS A 50 3.43 8.99 -2.22
CA LYS A 50 4.81 8.58 -1.92
C LYS A 50 4.95 7.06 -1.85
N VAL A 51 4.02 6.37 -1.18
CA VAL A 51 4.03 4.89 -1.09
C VAL A 51 4.04 4.25 -2.47
N PHE A 52 3.23 4.72 -3.41
CA PHE A 52 3.25 4.18 -4.77
C PHE A 52 4.54 4.52 -5.51
N ASN A 53 4.92 5.80 -5.58
CA ASN A 53 6.08 6.23 -6.36
C ASN A 53 7.40 5.60 -5.90
N ASP A 54 7.55 5.37 -4.59
CA ASP A 54 8.75 4.71 -4.05
C ASP A 54 8.81 3.21 -4.39
N ASN A 55 7.70 2.60 -4.81
CA ASN A 55 7.56 1.15 -4.97
C ASN A 55 7.15 0.70 -6.38
N LEU A 56 6.89 1.63 -7.31
CA LEU A 56 6.67 1.31 -8.71
C LEU A 56 7.93 0.68 -9.32
N ARG A 57 7.74 -0.46 -10.00
CA ARG A 57 8.82 -1.17 -10.71
C ARG A 57 8.79 -0.95 -12.21
N ALA A 58 7.66 -0.49 -12.74
CA ALA A 58 7.43 -0.27 -14.15
C ALA A 58 6.79 1.10 -14.36
N THR A 59 7.02 1.67 -15.55
CA THR A 59 6.43 2.95 -15.97
C THR A 59 4.92 2.88 -16.17
N SER A 60 4.36 1.68 -16.36
CA SER A 60 2.93 1.45 -16.50
C SER A 60 2.48 0.38 -15.52
N THR A 61 1.53 0.68 -14.64
CA THR A 61 1.03 -0.24 -13.60
C THR A 61 -0.49 -0.15 -13.50
N ASP A 62 -1.15 -1.30 -13.59
CA ASP A 62 -2.60 -1.41 -13.45
C ASP A 62 -3.05 -1.61 -11.99
N PHE A 63 -4.35 -1.81 -11.74
CA PHE A 63 -4.83 -2.05 -10.38
C PHE A 63 -4.31 -3.35 -9.78
N VAL A 64 -3.92 -4.34 -10.58
CA VAL A 64 -3.31 -5.58 -10.07
C VAL A 64 -1.94 -5.24 -9.50
N GLY A 65 -1.10 -4.52 -10.24
CA GLY A 65 0.20 -4.07 -9.75
C GLY A 65 0.11 -3.11 -8.57
N LEU A 66 -0.84 -2.17 -8.57
CA LEU A 66 -1.05 -1.26 -7.44
C LEU A 66 -1.53 -2.02 -6.18
N THR A 67 -2.39 -3.04 -6.33
CA THR A 67 -2.82 -3.91 -5.22
C THR A 67 -1.65 -4.72 -4.67
N ALA A 68 -0.74 -5.22 -5.54
CA ALA A 68 0.46 -5.90 -5.06
C ALA A 68 1.34 -4.99 -4.18
N ILE A 69 1.48 -3.71 -4.57
CA ILE A 69 2.22 -2.72 -3.77
C ILE A 69 1.56 -2.49 -2.41
N THR A 70 0.24 -2.27 -2.38
CA THR A 70 -0.47 -1.99 -1.11
C THR A 70 -0.44 -3.19 -0.16
N LEU A 71 -0.57 -4.42 -0.66
CA LEU A 71 -0.39 -5.65 0.11
C LEU A 71 1.01 -5.75 0.70
N ASP A 72 2.05 -5.57 -0.13
CA ASP A 72 3.45 -5.67 0.32
C ASP A 72 3.80 -4.60 1.37
N GLN A 73 3.38 -3.36 1.14
CA GLN A 73 3.65 -2.26 2.05
C GLN A 73 2.87 -2.39 3.36
N THR A 74 1.63 -2.90 3.30
CA THR A 74 0.86 -3.20 4.49
C THR A 74 1.53 -4.29 5.35
N ILE A 75 1.95 -5.40 4.73
CA ILE A 75 2.63 -6.49 5.44
C ILE A 75 3.94 -5.99 6.07
N GLN A 76 4.74 -5.20 5.33
CA GLN A 76 6.00 -4.65 5.82
C GLN A 76 5.78 -3.71 7.00
N ASN A 77 4.83 -2.77 6.91
CA ASN A 77 4.54 -1.84 8.00
C ASN A 77 3.99 -2.57 9.23
N ALA A 78 3.04 -3.48 9.04
CA ALA A 78 2.48 -4.28 10.13
C ALA A 78 3.55 -5.10 10.85
N THR A 79 4.47 -5.70 10.09
CA THR A 79 5.59 -6.48 10.65
C THR A 79 6.60 -5.61 11.38
N SER A 80 6.98 -4.47 10.80
CA SER A 80 7.88 -3.52 11.48
C SER A 80 7.27 -3.00 12.78
N THR A 81 5.98 -2.68 12.77
CA THR A 81 5.30 -2.15 13.94
C THR A 81 5.07 -3.21 15.01
N HIS A 82 4.70 -4.44 14.63
CA HIS A 82 4.66 -5.56 15.56
C HIS A 82 6.01 -5.78 16.23
N GLN A 83 7.10 -5.83 15.46
CA GLN A 83 8.44 -6.00 16.02
C GLN A 83 8.82 -4.87 16.97
N PHE A 84 8.50 -3.62 16.61
CA PHE A 84 8.73 -2.47 17.48
C PHE A 84 8.00 -2.61 18.83
N ILE A 85 6.76 -3.10 18.82
CA ILE A 85 5.98 -3.35 20.04
C ILE A 85 6.63 -4.46 20.88
N VAL A 86 6.99 -5.58 20.25
CA VAL A 86 7.66 -6.72 20.91
C VAL A 86 8.96 -6.28 21.59
N ASP A 87 9.75 -5.44 20.94
CA ASP A 87 11.03 -4.92 21.48
C ASP A 87 10.85 -3.90 22.61
N LEU A 88 9.68 -3.23 22.66
CA LEU A 88 9.35 -2.21 23.65
C LEU A 88 8.71 -2.80 24.91
N LEU A 89 7.92 -3.86 24.78
CA LEU A 89 7.23 -4.55 25.88
C LEU A 89 8.14 -4.92 27.08
N PRO A 90 9.32 -5.56 26.90
CA PRO A 90 10.16 -5.94 28.04
C PRO A 90 10.79 -4.74 28.76
N LYS A 91 10.85 -3.57 28.10
CA LYS A 91 11.43 -2.33 28.63
C LYS A 91 10.37 -1.45 29.31
N THR A 92 9.10 -1.78 29.16
CA THR A 92 7.98 -0.97 29.65
C THR A 92 7.61 -1.37 31.08
N THR A 93 7.80 -0.43 32.02
CA THR A 93 7.47 -0.61 33.44
C THR A 93 6.10 -0.05 33.81
N ASP A 94 5.63 0.97 33.10
CA ASP A 94 4.31 1.57 33.34
C ASP A 94 3.20 0.56 32.99
N PRO A 95 2.35 0.15 33.95
CA PRO A 95 1.35 -0.89 33.72
C PRO A 95 0.31 -0.51 32.66
N ALA A 96 -0.07 0.77 32.63
CA ALA A 96 -1.04 1.30 31.67
C ALA A 96 -0.51 1.16 30.23
N LEU A 97 0.69 1.67 29.98
CA LEU A 97 1.37 1.57 28.70
C LEU A 97 1.64 0.11 28.32
N LYS A 98 2.04 -0.73 29.27
CA LYS A 98 2.29 -2.15 29.00
C LYS A 98 1.03 -2.85 28.52
N ASN A 99 -0.11 -2.61 29.16
CA ASN A 99 -1.39 -3.18 28.74
C ASN A 99 -1.84 -2.67 27.36
N ALA A 100 -1.66 -1.37 27.08
CA ALA A 100 -1.93 -0.81 25.75
C ALA A 100 -1.04 -1.46 24.68
N LEU A 101 0.25 -1.64 24.95
CA LEU A 101 1.19 -2.31 24.03
C LEU A 101 0.82 -3.78 23.78
N ILE A 102 0.38 -4.54 24.79
CA ILE A 102 -0.09 -5.93 24.61
C ILE A 102 -1.34 -5.96 23.72
N ALA A 103 -2.29 -5.03 23.91
CA ALA A 103 -3.46 -4.93 23.05
C ALA A 103 -3.05 -4.61 21.60
N CYS A 104 -2.10 -3.70 21.42
CA CYS A 104 -1.55 -3.38 20.10
C CYS A 104 -0.80 -4.54 19.45
N GLU A 105 0.02 -5.29 20.18
CA GLU A 105 0.70 -6.49 19.69
C GLU A 105 -0.32 -7.49 19.11
N ASN A 106 -1.40 -7.75 19.85
CA ASN A 106 -2.50 -8.61 19.41
C ASN A 106 -3.19 -8.06 18.16
N GLY A 107 -3.49 -6.76 18.12
CA GLY A 107 -4.10 -6.12 16.95
C GLY A 107 -3.22 -6.23 15.70
N TYR A 108 -1.92 -5.93 15.82
CA TYR A 108 -0.98 -6.03 14.71
C TYR A 108 -0.75 -7.47 14.24
N ARG A 109 -0.79 -8.46 15.14
CA ARG A 109 -0.75 -9.87 14.76
C ARG A 109 -1.95 -10.27 13.90
N VAL A 110 -3.15 -9.79 14.22
CA VAL A 110 -4.35 -10.00 13.40
C VAL A 110 -4.21 -9.32 12.04
N VAL A 111 -3.72 -8.08 11.99
CA VAL A 111 -3.46 -7.38 10.72
C VAL A 111 -2.46 -8.16 9.86
N GLN A 112 -1.35 -8.63 10.44
CA GLN A 112 -0.35 -9.43 9.70
C GLN A 112 -0.96 -10.71 9.13
N GLN A 113 -1.72 -11.46 9.91
CA GLN A 113 -2.37 -12.70 9.46
C GLN A 113 -3.34 -12.42 8.31
N ALA A 114 -4.22 -11.43 8.47
CA ALA A 114 -5.18 -11.03 7.44
C ALA A 114 -4.52 -10.70 6.10
N PHE A 115 -3.42 -9.94 6.14
CA PHE A 115 -2.73 -9.53 4.92
C PHE A 115 -1.82 -10.61 4.33
N GLN A 116 -1.29 -11.52 5.14
CA GLN A 116 -0.59 -12.72 4.64
C GLN A 116 -1.56 -13.65 3.91
N GLU A 117 -2.77 -13.85 4.45
CA GLU A 117 -3.84 -14.59 3.79
C GLU A 117 -4.28 -13.90 2.49
N ALA A 118 -4.54 -12.59 2.54
CA ALA A 118 -4.89 -11.79 1.38
C ALA A 118 -3.84 -11.91 0.28
N LYS A 119 -2.55 -11.85 0.62
CA LYS A 119 -1.46 -12.07 -0.34
C LYS A 119 -1.47 -13.47 -0.95
N GLY A 120 -1.81 -14.49 -0.17
CA GLY A 120 -2.00 -15.86 -0.67
C GLY A 120 -3.14 -15.96 -1.70
N PHE A 121 -4.29 -15.35 -1.43
CA PHE A 121 -5.41 -15.30 -2.38
C PHE A 121 -5.08 -14.48 -3.63
N PHE A 122 -4.38 -13.36 -3.46
CA PHE A 122 -3.94 -12.50 -4.54
C PHE A 122 -3.06 -13.25 -5.55
N GLN A 123 -2.16 -14.11 -5.08
CA GLN A 123 -1.31 -14.96 -5.94
C GLN A 123 -2.10 -15.96 -6.80
N HIS A 124 -3.33 -16.29 -6.40
CA HIS A 124 -4.23 -17.19 -7.13
C HIS A 124 -5.32 -16.42 -7.89
N HIS A 125 -5.22 -15.09 -7.98
CA HIS A 125 -6.21 -14.20 -8.59
C HIS A 125 -7.61 -14.26 -7.94
N ASP A 126 -7.71 -14.73 -6.70
CA ASP A 126 -8.95 -14.77 -5.93
C ASP A 126 -9.18 -13.43 -5.20
N TYR A 127 -9.53 -12.40 -5.97
CA TYR A 127 -9.67 -11.03 -5.48
C TYR A 127 -10.85 -10.84 -4.51
N ASP A 128 -11.89 -11.66 -4.61
CA ASP A 128 -12.98 -11.69 -3.63
C ASP A 128 -12.48 -12.09 -2.25
N SER A 129 -11.63 -13.13 -2.19
CA SER A 129 -11.04 -13.58 -0.93
C SER A 129 -9.99 -12.60 -0.40
N VAL A 130 -9.24 -11.90 -1.28
CA VAL A 130 -8.38 -10.77 -0.88
C VAL A 130 -9.18 -9.75 -0.09
N GLN A 131 -10.26 -9.22 -0.68
CA GLN A 131 -11.07 -8.19 -0.04
C GLN A 131 -11.67 -8.69 1.28
N LYS A 132 -12.19 -9.93 1.31
CA LYS A 132 -12.76 -10.54 2.53
C LYS A 132 -11.74 -10.64 3.65
N SER A 133 -10.53 -11.11 3.37
CA SER A 133 -9.45 -11.23 4.35
C SER A 133 -9.05 -9.89 4.94
N GLU A 134 -9.01 -8.82 4.14
CA GLU A 134 -8.59 -7.48 4.59
C GLU A 134 -9.61 -6.80 5.52
N THR A 135 -10.89 -7.15 5.43
CA THR A 135 -11.98 -6.43 6.14
C THR A 135 -11.86 -6.39 7.66
N ILE A 136 -11.13 -7.33 8.28
CA ILE A 136 -10.93 -7.36 9.74
C ILE A 136 -9.87 -6.35 10.21
N ALA A 137 -8.95 -5.96 9.32
CA ALA A 137 -7.77 -5.19 9.67
C ALA A 137 -8.07 -3.78 10.22
N PRO A 138 -9.03 -2.99 9.67
CA PRO A 138 -9.36 -1.68 10.22
C PRO A 138 -9.77 -1.75 11.70
N ARG A 139 -10.58 -2.74 12.06
CA ARG A 139 -11.05 -2.92 13.44
C ARG A 139 -9.91 -3.37 14.36
N ALA A 140 -9.07 -4.31 13.88
CA ALA A 140 -7.92 -4.77 14.64
C ALA A 140 -6.92 -3.64 14.91
N GLN A 141 -6.56 -2.86 13.89
CA GLN A 141 -5.69 -1.69 14.03
C GLN A 141 -6.34 -0.61 14.92
N GLY A 142 -7.62 -0.29 14.71
CA GLY A 142 -8.33 0.73 15.49
C GLY A 142 -8.45 0.39 16.99
N SER A 143 -8.47 -0.90 17.35
CA SER A 143 -8.43 -1.33 18.75
C SER A 143 -7.13 -0.93 19.45
N CYS A 144 -6.00 -0.91 18.72
CA CYS A 144 -4.72 -0.42 19.24
C CYS A 144 -4.78 1.08 19.53
N ASP A 145 -5.28 1.90 18.60
CA ASP A 145 -5.44 3.35 18.80
C ASP A 145 -6.33 3.67 20.01
N THR A 146 -7.43 2.92 20.15
CA THR A 146 -8.42 3.15 21.21
C THR A 146 -7.83 2.95 22.61
N THR A 147 -6.82 2.09 22.75
CA THR A 147 -6.15 1.84 24.05
C THR A 147 -5.38 3.04 24.59
N PHE A 148 -4.97 3.97 23.72
CA PHE A 148 -4.21 5.17 24.11
C PHE A 148 -5.08 6.38 24.41
N ILE A 149 -6.37 6.33 24.08
CA ILE A 149 -7.34 7.41 24.36
C ILE A 149 -8.36 7.03 25.44
N THR A 150 -8.43 5.74 25.79
CA THR A 150 -9.29 5.24 26.87
C THR A 150 -8.53 5.28 28.20
N PRO A 151 -9.11 5.80 29.31
CA PRO A 151 -8.45 5.83 30.61
C PRO A 151 -7.82 4.47 30.98
N PRO A 152 -6.56 4.44 31.42
CA PRO A 152 -5.73 5.57 31.88
C PRO A 152 -5.04 6.41 30.78
N ALA A 153 -5.26 6.12 29.50
CA ALA A 153 -4.79 6.89 28.34
C ALA A 153 -3.29 7.24 28.38
N PRO A 154 -2.39 6.23 28.44
CA PRO A 154 -0.96 6.48 28.43
C PRO A 154 -0.54 7.13 27.10
N ALA A 155 0.54 7.91 27.13
CA ALA A 155 1.09 8.50 25.90
C ALA A 155 1.50 7.39 24.91
N SER A 156 1.02 7.50 23.67
CA SER A 156 1.27 6.47 22.66
C SER A 156 2.66 6.62 22.02
N PRO A 157 3.50 5.58 22.03
CA PRO A 157 4.72 5.53 21.22
C PRO A 157 4.44 5.11 19.77
N LEU A 158 3.17 4.89 19.40
CA LEU A 158 2.75 4.30 18.12
C LEU A 158 2.02 5.28 17.19
N VAL A 159 1.91 6.57 17.55
CA VAL A 159 1.09 7.56 16.82
C VAL A 159 1.31 7.51 15.31
N GLU A 160 2.55 7.70 14.85
CA GLU A 160 2.83 7.74 13.41
C GLU A 160 2.73 6.34 12.76
N ARG A 161 3.13 5.29 13.48
CA ARG A 161 3.02 3.91 12.97
C ARG A 161 1.57 3.51 12.73
N ASN A 162 0.69 3.84 13.67
CA ASN A 162 -0.73 3.57 13.57
C ASN A 162 -1.39 4.42 12.49
N ARG A 163 -0.99 5.68 12.33
CA ARG A 163 -1.45 6.54 11.23
C ARG A 163 -1.11 5.94 9.87
N GLN A 164 0.16 5.59 9.65
CA GLN A 164 0.61 4.97 8.41
C GLN A 164 -0.09 3.64 8.16
N MET A 165 -0.24 2.81 9.21
CA MET A 165 -0.92 1.53 9.09
C MET A 165 -2.38 1.69 8.66
N ARG A 166 -3.12 2.62 9.27
CA ARG A 166 -4.51 2.90 8.89
C ARG A 166 -4.63 3.31 7.42
N ILE A 167 -3.74 4.17 6.94
CA ILE A 167 -3.72 4.59 5.53
C ILE A 167 -3.42 3.40 4.61
N LEU A 168 -2.40 2.59 4.93
CA LEU A 168 -2.03 1.42 4.13
C LEU A 168 -3.16 0.39 4.05
N ILE A 169 -3.86 0.13 5.16
CA ILE A 169 -5.03 -0.75 5.18
C ILE A 169 -6.13 -0.19 4.26
N ALA A 170 -6.41 1.11 4.34
CA ALA A 170 -7.41 1.74 3.48
C ALA A 170 -7.03 1.72 1.99
N MET A 171 -5.74 1.93 1.68
CA MET A 171 -5.22 1.81 0.32
C MET A 171 -5.44 0.39 -0.21
N ALA A 172 -5.09 -0.63 0.57
CA ALA A 172 -5.24 -2.03 0.16
C ALA A 172 -6.70 -2.41 -0.11
N LEU A 173 -7.60 -2.09 0.83
CA LEU A 173 -9.04 -2.32 0.70
C LEU A 173 -9.61 -1.66 -0.56
N PHE A 174 -9.22 -0.41 -0.81
CA PHE A 174 -9.69 0.31 -1.99
C PHE A 174 -9.18 -0.33 -3.27
N THR A 175 -7.89 -0.70 -3.33
CA THR A 175 -7.31 -1.35 -4.51
C THR A 175 -7.91 -2.74 -4.76
N ALA A 176 -8.15 -3.54 -3.71
CA ALA A 176 -8.79 -4.85 -3.81
C ALA A 176 -10.22 -4.72 -4.36
N HIS A 177 -10.98 -3.72 -3.91
CA HIS A 177 -12.32 -3.43 -4.44
C HIS A 177 -12.30 -3.05 -5.93
N GLN A 178 -11.22 -2.43 -6.45
CA GLN A 178 -11.11 -2.18 -7.89
C GLN A 178 -10.90 -3.46 -8.72
N LEU A 179 -10.45 -4.56 -8.10
CA LEU A 179 -10.24 -5.85 -8.75
C LEU A 179 -11.48 -6.76 -8.70
N SER A 180 -12.34 -6.57 -7.71
CA SER A 180 -13.63 -7.26 -7.59
C SER A 180 -14.75 -6.29 -7.16
N PRO A 181 -15.30 -5.49 -8.09
CA PRO A 181 -16.27 -4.44 -7.81
C PRO A 181 -17.70 -4.94 -7.52
#